data_AF-A0A943DU38-F1
#
_entry.id   AF-A0A943DU38-F1
#
_cell.length_a   1.000
_cell.length_b   1.000
_cell.length_c   1.000
_cell.angle_alpha   90.00
_cell.angle_beta   90.00
_cell.angle_gamma   90.00
#
_symmetry.space_group_name_H-M   'P 1'
#
loop_
_entity.id
_entity.type
_entity.pdbx_description
1 polymer ?
#
loop_
_entity_poly.entity_id
_entity_poly.type
_entity_poly.pdbx_seq_one_letter_code
_entity_poly.pdbx_strand_id
1 'polypeptide(L)'
;ALNKSLNSREIARLKLKNVWELMEYLGMKFSYPFIDSLMQGRCHIGVTLWGSWKCLYKDMPLALIVNGYIPLLDPGIFNYLSLSDLCAIHLYSIGREKFLGLYSYAQSYEHHTSVAILELKLHSDVDVESLEYVNGIDKRIKGYGKLDIQTDVYPFGGYQEPIAFYSPKYEKGNNNDVLIPDFRSTLYWNPNLQTDLSGKCNFSFYSADRITTYKVLIEGMTEEGEIVYEIRELVIK
;
A
#
# COMPACT_ATOMS: atom_id res chain seq x y z
N ALA A 1 -1.12 -24.19 7.75
CA ALA A 1 -1.87 -25.30 7.13
C ALA A 1 -3.26 -24.79 6.80
N LEU A 2 -3.92 -25.35 5.79
CA LEU A 2 -5.36 -25.16 5.60
C LEU A 2 -6.12 -25.65 6.85
N ASN A 3 -7.21 -25.00 7.20
CA ASN A 3 -7.92 -25.12 8.50
C ASN A 3 -7.13 -24.50 9.66
N LYS A 4 -6.78 -23.21 9.50
CA LYS A 4 -6.17 -22.40 10.56
C LYS A 4 -7.18 -21.38 11.06
N SER A 5 -7.31 -21.27 12.38
CA SER A 5 -8.07 -20.21 13.02
C SER A 5 -7.15 -19.43 13.92
N LEU A 6 -7.28 -18.10 13.94
CA LEU A 6 -6.61 -17.23 14.88
C LEU A 6 -7.65 -16.35 15.56
N ASN A 7 -7.61 -16.26 16.89
CA ASN A 7 -8.40 -15.27 17.63
C ASN A 7 -7.62 -13.95 17.81
N SER A 8 -8.31 -12.90 18.23
CA SER A 8 -7.73 -11.56 18.45
C SER A 8 -6.47 -11.56 19.32
N ARG A 9 -6.41 -12.38 20.38
CA ARG A 9 -5.21 -12.49 21.24
C ARG A 9 -4.03 -13.11 20.50
N GLU A 10 -4.27 -14.12 19.68
CA GLU A 10 -3.23 -14.76 18.87
C GLU A 10 -2.73 -13.82 17.77
N ILE A 11 -3.63 -13.05 17.15
CA ILE A 11 -3.27 -12.02 16.16
C ILE A 11 -2.39 -10.96 16.81
N ALA A 12 -2.78 -10.43 17.97
CA ALA A 12 -2.02 -9.42 18.70
C ALA A 12 -0.60 -9.89 19.09
N ARG A 13 -0.42 -11.18 19.39
CA ARG A 13 0.90 -11.76 19.69
C ARG A 13 1.87 -11.75 18.52
N LEU A 14 1.38 -11.68 17.28
CA LEU A 14 2.22 -11.65 16.08
C LEU A 14 2.94 -10.30 15.91
N LYS A 15 2.50 -9.24 16.60
CA LYS A 15 3.08 -7.89 16.54
C LYS A 15 3.24 -7.35 15.11
N LEU A 16 2.27 -7.67 14.26
CA LEU A 16 2.21 -7.17 12.89
C LEU A 16 1.65 -5.75 12.88
N LYS A 17 1.94 -4.97 11.85
CA LYS A 17 1.56 -3.55 11.77
C LYS A 17 0.15 -3.35 11.23
N ASN A 18 -0.29 -4.19 10.31
CA ASN A 18 -1.56 -4.04 9.61
C ASN A 18 -2.10 -5.40 9.11
N VAL A 19 -3.31 -5.36 8.54
CA VAL A 19 -3.99 -6.56 8.02
C VAL A 19 -3.24 -7.16 6.83
N TRP A 20 -2.58 -6.37 5.99
CA TRP A 20 -1.78 -6.87 4.87
C TRP A 20 -0.61 -7.75 5.32
N GLU A 21 0.18 -7.28 6.31
CA GLU A 21 1.26 -8.07 6.90
C GLU A 21 0.74 -9.39 7.50
N LEU A 22 -0.47 -9.38 8.05
CA LEU A 22 -1.12 -10.60 8.54
C LEU A 22 -1.47 -11.56 7.41
N MET A 23 -1.97 -11.07 6.28
CA MET A 23 -2.25 -11.94 5.13
C MET A 23 -0.95 -12.51 4.53
N GLU A 24 0.10 -11.71 4.43
CA GLU A 24 1.43 -12.15 3.97
C GLU A 24 2.03 -13.20 4.91
N TYR A 25 1.95 -12.96 6.22
CA TYR A 25 2.37 -13.93 7.24
C TYR A 25 1.61 -15.25 7.12
N LEU A 26 0.34 -15.20 6.73
CA LEU A 26 -0.46 -16.40 6.47
C LEU A 26 -0.12 -17.08 5.14
N GLY A 27 0.63 -16.43 4.24
CA GLY A 27 1.08 -16.96 2.96
C GLY A 27 0.09 -16.72 1.81
N MET A 28 -0.73 -15.67 1.91
CA MET A 28 -1.65 -15.24 0.87
C MET A 28 -0.96 -14.31 -0.10
N LYS A 29 -1.39 -14.33 -1.36
CA LYS A 29 -0.88 -13.48 -2.42
C LYS A 29 -2.04 -12.76 -3.08
N PHE A 30 -1.92 -11.45 -3.18
CA PHE A 30 -2.89 -10.59 -3.87
C PHE A 30 -2.16 -9.89 -5.00
N SER A 31 -2.76 -9.90 -6.18
CA SER A 31 -2.22 -9.18 -7.33
C SER A 31 -3.33 -8.45 -8.08
N TYR A 32 -3.02 -7.22 -8.49
CA TYR A 32 -3.91 -6.33 -9.21
C TYR A 32 -3.15 -5.66 -10.37
N PRO A 33 -3.79 -5.39 -11.51
CA PRO A 33 -5.11 -5.90 -11.90
C PRO A 33 -5.05 -7.40 -12.23
N PHE A 34 -6.12 -8.14 -11.96
CA PHE A 34 -6.27 -9.49 -12.50
C PHE A 34 -6.56 -9.39 -14.00
N ILE A 35 -5.52 -9.66 -14.80
CA ILE A 35 -5.62 -9.77 -16.25
C ILE A 35 -5.48 -11.25 -16.59
N ASP A 36 -6.60 -11.92 -16.87
CA ASP A 36 -6.58 -13.26 -17.43
C ASP A 36 -6.55 -13.15 -18.96
N SER A 37 -5.44 -13.59 -19.57
CA SER A 37 -5.24 -13.59 -21.02
C SER A 37 -6.27 -14.43 -21.77
N LEU A 38 -7.01 -15.32 -21.09
CA LEU A 38 -8.10 -16.12 -21.65
C LEU A 38 -9.45 -15.38 -21.69
N MET A 39 -9.56 -14.17 -21.14
CA MET A 39 -10.77 -13.32 -21.17
C MET A 39 -11.11 -12.73 -22.55
N GLN A 40 -10.63 -13.33 -23.65
CA GLN A 40 -11.15 -13.09 -25.00
C GLN A 40 -12.39 -13.95 -25.31
N GLY A 41 -12.74 -14.91 -24.44
CA GLY A 41 -13.95 -15.73 -24.52
C GLY A 41 -14.95 -15.38 -23.42
N ARG A 42 -16.24 -15.37 -23.77
CA ARG A 42 -17.37 -15.04 -22.87
C ARG A 42 -17.29 -15.84 -21.55
N CYS A 43 -17.24 -15.15 -20.42
CA CYS A 43 -17.53 -15.75 -19.11
C CYS A 43 -18.96 -16.31 -19.11
N HIS A 44 -19.19 -17.48 -18.51
CA HIS A 44 -20.50 -18.16 -18.54
C HIS A 44 -21.64 -17.39 -17.84
N ILE A 45 -21.34 -16.28 -17.16
CA ILE A 45 -22.29 -15.23 -16.78
C ILE A 45 -21.56 -13.90 -17.04
N GLY A 46 -22.17 -13.02 -17.84
CA GLY A 46 -21.56 -11.80 -18.37
C GLY A 46 -21.33 -10.71 -17.31
N VAL A 47 -20.31 -10.88 -16.47
CA VAL A 47 -19.67 -9.77 -15.76
C VAL A 47 -18.20 -9.83 -16.09
N THR A 48 -17.76 -8.93 -16.98
CA THR A 48 -16.36 -8.70 -17.25
C THR A 48 -15.71 -8.19 -15.95
N LEU A 49 -14.89 -9.01 -15.29
CA LEU A 49 -14.20 -8.69 -14.03
C LEU A 49 -13.03 -7.69 -14.26
N TRP A 50 -13.29 -6.59 -14.96
CA TRP A 50 -12.30 -5.54 -15.21
C TRP A 50 -11.93 -4.88 -13.88
N GLY A 51 -10.65 -4.96 -13.51
CA GLY A 51 -10.16 -4.40 -12.24
C GLY A 51 -10.56 -5.22 -11.01
N SER A 52 -10.54 -6.56 -11.11
CA SER A 52 -10.63 -7.45 -9.96
C SER A 52 -9.24 -7.85 -9.43
N TRP A 53 -9.18 -8.34 -8.21
CA TRP A 53 -7.95 -8.87 -7.61
C TRP A 53 -7.78 -10.36 -7.88
N LYS A 54 -6.55 -10.77 -8.13
CA LYS A 54 -6.15 -12.17 -8.13
C LYS A 54 -5.67 -12.54 -6.73
N CYS A 55 -6.49 -13.30 -6.03
CA CYS A 55 -6.24 -13.73 -4.66
C CYS A 55 -5.87 -15.22 -4.66
N LEU A 56 -4.72 -15.57 -4.09
CA LEU A 56 -4.22 -16.94 -4.03
C LEU A 56 -3.75 -17.29 -2.62
N TYR A 57 -3.96 -18.54 -2.24
CA TYR A 57 -3.35 -19.17 -1.07
C TYR A 57 -2.64 -20.45 -1.53
N LYS A 58 -1.31 -20.48 -1.49
CA LYS A 58 -0.51 -21.63 -1.97
C LYS A 58 -0.97 -22.15 -3.34
N ASP A 59 -1.13 -21.22 -4.28
CA ASP A 59 -1.59 -21.47 -5.66
C ASP A 59 -3.04 -21.96 -5.79
N MET A 60 -3.79 -22.05 -4.70
CA MET A 60 -5.24 -22.25 -4.70
C MET A 60 -5.97 -20.90 -4.82
N PRO A 61 -7.08 -20.79 -5.57
CA PRO A 61 -7.92 -19.61 -5.57
C PRO A 61 -8.40 -19.30 -4.15
N LEU A 62 -8.35 -18.02 -3.78
CA LEU A 62 -8.76 -17.53 -2.46
C LEU A 62 -9.97 -16.61 -2.59
N ALA A 63 -11.03 -16.90 -1.83
CA ALA A 63 -12.17 -16.00 -1.66
C ALA A 63 -12.13 -15.35 -0.27
N LEU A 64 -12.48 -14.07 -0.21
CA LEU A 64 -12.58 -13.29 1.02
C LEU A 64 -14.04 -13.23 1.46
N ILE A 65 -14.28 -13.49 2.75
CA ILE A 65 -15.57 -13.35 3.44
C ILE A 65 -15.33 -12.44 4.65
N VAL A 66 -16.20 -11.46 4.87
CA VAL A 66 -16.15 -10.54 6.02
C VAL A 66 -17.50 -10.59 6.73
N ASN A 67 -17.50 -10.97 8.02
CA ASN A 67 -18.72 -11.11 8.84
C ASN A 67 -19.81 -12.01 8.21
N GLY A 68 -19.41 -13.03 7.46
CA GLY A 68 -20.33 -13.93 6.75
C GLY A 68 -20.89 -13.37 5.44
N TYR A 69 -20.54 -12.13 5.09
CA TYR A 69 -20.84 -11.50 3.81
C TYR A 69 -19.65 -11.62 2.87
N ILE A 70 -19.93 -11.64 1.57
CA ILE A 70 -18.88 -11.65 0.56
C ILE A 70 -18.77 -10.24 0.01
N PRO A 71 -17.71 -9.50 0.38
CA PRO A 71 -17.43 -8.24 -0.28
C PRO A 71 -17.32 -8.49 -1.78
N LEU A 72 -17.57 -7.44 -2.58
CA LEU A 72 -17.39 -7.45 -4.03
C LEU A 72 -15.91 -7.68 -4.43
N LEU A 73 -15.38 -8.89 -4.18
CA LEU A 73 -14.06 -9.41 -4.55
C LEU A 73 -12.90 -8.42 -4.32
N ASP A 74 -12.88 -7.72 -3.18
CA ASP A 74 -11.93 -6.63 -2.97
C ASP A 74 -11.14 -6.69 -1.66
N PRO A 75 -9.93 -7.26 -1.71
CA PRO A 75 -8.91 -7.11 -0.67
C PRO A 75 -8.57 -5.66 -0.31
N GLY A 76 -8.95 -4.66 -1.12
CA GLY A 76 -8.74 -3.23 -0.81
C GLY A 76 -9.32 -2.79 0.54
N ILE A 77 -10.34 -3.49 1.05
CA ILE A 77 -10.90 -3.26 2.39
C ILE A 77 -9.84 -3.35 3.51
N PHE A 78 -8.77 -4.11 3.32
CA PHE A 78 -7.69 -4.23 4.31
C PHE A 78 -6.96 -2.91 4.57
N ASN A 79 -7.02 -1.95 3.65
CA ASN A 79 -6.46 -0.59 3.86
C ASN A 79 -7.18 0.17 4.97
N TYR A 80 -8.43 -0.18 5.25
CA TYR A 80 -9.28 0.53 6.21
C TYR A 80 -9.53 -0.27 7.49
N LEU A 81 -8.91 -1.45 7.62
CA LEU A 81 -9.01 -2.30 8.80
C LEU A 81 -7.72 -2.22 9.61
N SER A 82 -7.88 -2.07 10.91
CA SER A 82 -6.82 -2.27 11.90
C SER A 82 -6.82 -3.72 12.39
N LEU A 83 -5.69 -4.17 12.96
CA LEU A 83 -5.63 -5.50 13.57
C LEU A 83 -6.54 -5.63 14.80
N SER A 84 -6.85 -4.51 15.48
CA SER A 84 -7.78 -4.47 16.60
C SER A 84 -9.24 -4.67 16.18
N ASP A 85 -9.58 -4.41 14.92
CA ASP A 85 -10.94 -4.60 14.41
C ASP A 85 -11.30 -6.09 14.24
N LEU A 86 -10.29 -6.97 14.20
CA LEU A 86 -10.43 -8.41 13.98
C LEU A 86 -10.74 -9.15 15.30
N CYS A 87 -11.94 -9.74 15.39
CA CYS A 87 -12.27 -10.73 16.42
C CYS A 87 -11.54 -12.06 16.18
N ALA A 88 -11.60 -12.54 14.94
CA ALA A 88 -11.03 -13.82 14.53
C ALA A 88 -10.81 -13.89 13.03
N ILE A 89 -9.92 -14.78 12.63
CA ILE A 89 -9.69 -15.17 11.24
C ILE A 89 -9.85 -16.68 11.14
N HIS A 90 -10.59 -17.13 10.13
CA HIS A 90 -10.69 -18.54 9.76
C HIS A 90 -10.21 -18.73 8.32
N LEU A 91 -9.31 -19.69 8.13
CA LEU A 91 -8.79 -20.09 6.82
C LEU A 91 -9.07 -21.57 6.60
N TYR A 92 -9.96 -21.88 5.67
CA TYR A 92 -10.39 -23.25 5.35
C TYR A 92 -10.53 -23.45 3.85
N SER A 93 -10.72 -24.68 3.38
CA SER A 93 -11.06 -24.96 1.98
C SER A 93 -12.46 -25.50 1.85
N ILE A 94 -13.10 -25.15 0.74
CA ILE A 94 -14.33 -25.78 0.29
C ILE A 94 -14.12 -26.40 -1.09
N GLY A 95 -14.91 -27.44 -1.39
CA GLY A 95 -14.97 -28.01 -2.73
C GLY A 95 -15.51 -26.99 -3.72
N ARG A 96 -14.94 -26.95 -4.93
CA ARG A 96 -15.30 -25.97 -5.96
C ARG A 96 -16.80 -26.02 -6.28
N GLU A 97 -17.40 -27.21 -6.29
CA GLU A 97 -18.83 -27.42 -6.54
C GLU A 97 -19.74 -26.64 -5.58
N LYS A 98 -19.31 -26.44 -4.34
CA LYS A 98 -20.05 -25.64 -3.35
C LYS A 98 -19.89 -24.14 -3.56
N PHE A 99 -18.79 -23.73 -4.20
CA PHE A 99 -18.50 -22.34 -4.54
C PHE A 99 -19.18 -21.92 -5.85
N LEU A 100 -19.24 -22.82 -6.83
CA LEU A 100 -19.79 -22.60 -8.18
C LEU A 100 -21.24 -22.12 -8.20
N GLY A 101 -22.06 -22.57 -7.24
CA GLY A 101 -23.47 -22.19 -7.16
C GLY A 101 -23.74 -20.79 -6.60
N LEU A 102 -22.73 -20.14 -6.01
CA LEU A 102 -22.90 -18.91 -5.23
C LEU A 102 -22.07 -17.73 -5.77
N TYR A 103 -21.01 -17.97 -6.56
CA TYR A 103 -20.01 -16.93 -6.89
C TYR A 103 -19.55 -16.92 -8.34
N SER A 104 -19.18 -15.72 -8.83
CA SER A 104 -18.45 -15.55 -10.09
C SER A 104 -16.97 -15.85 -9.89
N TYR A 105 -16.35 -16.59 -10.81
CA TYR A 105 -14.94 -16.98 -10.74
C TYR A 105 -14.29 -16.88 -12.12
N ALA A 106 -12.96 -16.75 -12.15
CA ALA A 106 -12.20 -16.69 -13.39
C ALA A 106 -12.11 -18.08 -14.06
N GLN A 107 -12.20 -18.11 -15.38
CA GLN A 107 -12.06 -19.35 -16.15
C GLN A 107 -10.69 -20.03 -15.89
N SER A 108 -9.63 -19.24 -15.67
CA SER A 108 -8.34 -19.75 -15.24
C SER A 108 -8.41 -20.65 -14.00
N TYR A 109 -9.45 -20.58 -13.18
CA TYR A 109 -9.59 -21.38 -11.97
C TYR A 109 -10.32 -22.72 -12.17
N GLU A 110 -10.78 -23.03 -13.40
CA GLU A 110 -11.50 -24.27 -13.73
C GLU A 110 -10.69 -25.56 -13.49
N HIS A 111 -9.37 -25.48 -13.38
CA HIS A 111 -8.53 -26.65 -13.12
C HIS A 111 -8.41 -26.97 -11.61
N HIS A 112 -8.84 -26.06 -10.71
CA HIS A 112 -8.79 -26.32 -9.26
C HIS A 112 -10.04 -27.07 -8.79
N THR A 113 -9.86 -28.08 -7.96
CA THR A 113 -10.97 -28.84 -7.35
C THR A 113 -11.49 -28.21 -6.05
N SER A 114 -10.78 -27.24 -5.51
CA SER A 114 -11.10 -26.61 -4.22
C SER A 114 -10.72 -25.14 -4.23
N VAL A 115 -11.38 -24.37 -3.38
CA VAL A 115 -11.18 -22.93 -3.18
C VAL A 115 -10.86 -22.70 -1.70
N ALA A 116 -9.83 -21.89 -1.43
CA ALA A 116 -9.52 -21.43 -0.09
C ALA A 116 -10.46 -20.28 0.28
N ILE A 117 -10.93 -20.28 1.52
CA ILE A 117 -11.79 -19.25 2.09
C ILE A 117 -11.03 -18.59 3.22
N LEU A 118 -10.83 -17.28 3.09
CA LEU A 118 -10.43 -16.41 4.18
C LEU A 118 -11.67 -15.73 4.74
N GLU A 119 -12.06 -16.10 5.94
CA GLU A 119 -13.15 -15.46 6.67
C GLU A 119 -12.59 -14.56 7.77
N LEU A 120 -12.88 -13.27 7.66
CA LEU A 120 -12.60 -12.27 8.68
C LEU A 120 -13.86 -12.05 9.52
N LYS A 121 -13.76 -12.26 10.83
CA LYS A 121 -14.77 -11.82 11.79
C LYS A 121 -14.30 -10.54 12.44
N LEU A 122 -15.04 -9.47 12.22
CA LEU A 122 -14.81 -8.15 12.77
C LEU A 122 -15.69 -7.92 14.00
N HIS A 123 -15.30 -6.98 14.85
CA HIS A 123 -16.17 -6.51 15.93
C HIS A 123 -17.44 -5.85 15.36
N SER A 124 -18.54 -5.90 16.11
CA SER A 124 -19.86 -5.47 15.64
C SER A 124 -20.00 -3.96 15.44
N ASP A 125 -19.10 -3.18 16.02
CA ASP A 125 -18.96 -1.74 15.88
C ASP A 125 -18.25 -1.33 14.59
N VAL A 126 -17.64 -2.28 13.87
CA VAL A 126 -17.01 -2.03 12.58
C VAL A 126 -18.07 -2.04 11.48
N ASP A 127 -18.34 -0.87 10.90
CA ASP A 127 -19.28 -0.71 9.80
C ASP A 127 -18.65 -1.13 8.46
N VAL A 128 -18.81 -2.42 8.13
CA VAL A 128 -18.28 -3.02 6.91
C VAL A 128 -18.87 -2.40 5.64
N GLU A 129 -20.15 -2.02 5.67
CA GLU A 129 -20.85 -1.48 4.49
C GLU A 129 -20.27 -0.10 4.13
N SER A 130 -20.06 0.75 5.12
CA SER A 130 -19.39 2.05 4.92
C SER A 130 -17.95 1.88 4.42
N LEU A 131 -17.20 0.91 4.93
CA LEU A 131 -15.83 0.64 4.46
C LEU A 131 -15.80 0.18 3.00
N GLU A 132 -16.72 -0.71 2.61
CA GLU A 132 -16.87 -1.14 1.22
C GLU A 132 -17.24 0.01 0.29
N TYR A 133 -18.14 0.90 0.75
CA TYR A 133 -18.54 2.09 -0.01
C TYR A 133 -17.35 3.04 -0.24
N VAL A 134 -16.57 3.34 0.80
CA VAL A 134 -15.38 4.19 0.70
C VAL A 134 -14.34 3.58 -0.25
N ASN A 135 -14.07 2.29 -0.09
CA ASN A 135 -13.18 1.55 -0.96
C ASN A 135 -13.64 1.57 -2.43
N GLY A 136 -14.95 1.49 -2.67
CA GLY A 136 -15.55 1.64 -4.00
C GLY A 136 -15.37 3.05 -4.59
N ILE A 137 -15.44 4.10 -3.78
CA ILE A 137 -15.16 5.48 -4.21
C ILE A 137 -13.68 5.65 -4.56
N ASP A 138 -12.77 5.17 -3.71
CA ASP A 138 -11.32 5.27 -3.92
C ASP A 138 -10.92 4.67 -5.28
N LYS A 139 -11.46 3.49 -5.59
CA LYS A 139 -11.31 2.86 -6.91
C LYS A 139 -11.80 3.71 -8.08
N ARG A 140 -12.94 4.40 -7.92
CA ARG A 140 -13.49 5.26 -8.99
C ARG A 140 -12.65 6.51 -9.19
N ILE A 141 -12.12 7.09 -8.11
CA ILE A 141 -11.25 8.28 -8.16
C ILE A 141 -9.91 7.93 -8.82
N LYS A 142 -9.30 6.81 -8.43
CA LYS A 142 -8.00 6.37 -8.95
C LYS A 142 -8.07 5.81 -10.38
N GLY A 143 -9.26 5.45 -10.83
CA GLY A 143 -9.53 4.92 -12.18
C GLY A 143 -9.26 3.42 -12.28
N TYR A 144 -10.11 2.72 -13.04
CA TYR A 144 -9.94 1.29 -13.32
C TYR A 144 -8.63 1.05 -14.09
N GLY A 145 -7.66 0.38 -13.46
CA GLY A 145 -6.44 -0.09 -14.14
C GLY A 145 -5.24 0.86 -14.16
N LYS A 146 -5.27 1.99 -13.43
CA LYS A 146 -4.08 2.83 -13.22
C LYS A 146 -3.68 2.80 -11.75
N LEU A 147 -3.34 1.59 -11.29
CA LEU A 147 -2.75 1.41 -9.97
C LEU A 147 -1.29 1.86 -10.06
N ASP A 148 -0.95 3.01 -9.49
CA ASP A 148 0.46 3.36 -9.30
C ASP A 148 1.00 2.49 -8.17
N ILE A 149 1.98 1.64 -8.49
CA ILE A 149 2.57 0.67 -7.56
C ILE A 149 3.29 1.40 -6.40
N GLN A 150 3.55 2.71 -6.55
CA GLN A 150 4.03 3.55 -5.45
C GLN A 150 2.94 4.03 -4.48
N THR A 151 1.66 4.05 -4.86
CA THR A 151 0.59 4.65 -4.02
C THR A 151 -0.57 3.72 -3.69
N ASP A 152 -0.86 2.69 -4.50
CA ASP A 152 -2.23 2.19 -4.53
C ASP A 152 -2.46 0.73 -4.16
N VAL A 153 -1.43 -0.06 -3.90
CA VAL A 153 -1.52 -1.27 -3.06
C VAL A 153 -0.20 -1.40 -2.33
N TYR A 154 -0.28 -1.32 -1.00
CA TYR A 154 0.82 -1.10 -0.05
C TYR A 154 1.20 0.38 0.11
N PRO A 155 0.51 1.17 0.96
CA PRO A 155 1.18 2.30 1.57
C PRO A 155 2.07 1.71 2.67
N PHE A 156 3.36 1.84 2.46
CA PHE A 156 4.16 2.43 3.53
C PHE A 156 3.40 3.69 4.01
N GLY A 157 2.50 3.59 4.99
CA GLY A 157 1.67 4.74 5.34
C GLY A 157 0.33 4.41 5.97
N GLY A 158 0.36 4.05 7.26
CA GLY A 158 -0.45 4.81 8.20
C GLY A 158 0.14 6.22 8.34
N TYR A 159 0.05 6.82 9.52
CA TYR A 159 0.93 7.94 9.86
C TYR A 159 2.39 7.53 9.58
N GLN A 160 3.01 8.11 8.55
CA GLN A 160 4.44 7.99 8.35
C GLN A 160 5.08 9.00 9.31
N GLU A 161 5.73 8.51 10.36
CA GLU A 161 6.56 9.36 11.21
C GLU A 161 7.50 10.16 10.30
N PRO A 162 7.65 11.48 10.51
CA PRO A 162 8.59 12.28 9.75
C PRO A 162 9.99 11.65 9.80
N ILE A 163 10.44 11.08 8.69
CA ILE A 163 11.79 10.54 8.58
C ILE A 163 12.70 11.72 8.24
N ALA A 164 13.74 11.92 9.04
CA ALA A 164 14.76 12.90 8.73
C ALA A 164 15.40 12.57 7.38
N PHE A 165 15.50 13.57 6.50
CA PHE A 165 16.16 13.40 5.22
C PHE A 165 17.62 13.00 5.43
N TYR A 166 18.03 11.90 4.77
CA TYR A 166 19.38 11.39 4.90
C TYR A 166 20.40 12.31 4.21
N SER A 167 21.36 12.79 5.00
CA SER A 167 22.53 13.52 4.51
C SER A 167 23.82 12.78 4.91
N PRO A 168 24.68 12.40 3.94
CA PRO A 168 25.98 11.83 4.23
C PRO A 168 26.81 12.74 5.14
N LYS A 169 27.69 12.14 5.94
CA LYS A 169 28.68 12.89 6.73
C LYS A 169 29.88 13.20 5.84
N TYR A 170 30.03 14.46 5.46
CA TYR A 170 31.14 14.93 4.61
C TYR A 170 32.36 15.43 5.40
N GLU A 171 32.28 15.49 6.73
CA GLU A 171 33.40 15.91 7.58
C GLU A 171 34.49 14.83 7.64
N LYS A 172 35.76 15.25 7.48
CA LYS A 172 36.94 14.36 7.42
C LYS A 172 37.10 13.47 8.66
N GLY A 173 37.35 12.17 8.47
CA GLY A 173 37.96 11.37 9.53
C GLY A 173 38.02 9.84 9.46
N ASN A 174 38.28 9.22 8.31
CA ASN A 174 39.26 8.12 8.22
C ASN A 174 39.51 7.73 6.75
N ASN A 175 40.78 7.61 6.38
CA ASN A 175 41.27 7.33 5.02
C ASN A 175 40.89 5.93 4.46
N ASN A 176 39.85 5.30 5.02
CA ASN A 176 39.37 3.96 4.64
C ASN A 176 37.91 3.96 4.16
N ASP A 177 37.20 5.10 4.22
CA ASP A 177 35.87 5.20 3.62
C ASP A 177 36.06 5.37 2.11
N VAL A 178 35.70 4.32 1.37
CA VAL A 178 35.55 4.37 -0.08
C VAL A 178 34.73 5.62 -0.41
N LEU A 179 35.30 6.54 -1.18
CA LEU A 179 34.58 7.70 -1.72
C LEU A 179 33.47 7.16 -2.63
N ILE A 180 32.30 6.91 -2.05
CA ILE A 180 31.10 6.53 -2.80
C ILE A 180 30.68 7.79 -3.56
N PRO A 181 30.64 7.76 -4.89
CA PRO A 181 30.20 8.91 -5.66
C PRO A 181 28.77 9.33 -5.28
N ASP A 182 28.55 10.61 -5.01
CA ASP A 182 27.24 11.16 -4.69
C ASP A 182 26.52 11.62 -5.97
N PHE A 183 25.50 10.85 -6.36
CA PHE A 183 24.64 11.11 -7.52
C PHE A 183 23.18 11.40 -7.14
N ARG A 184 22.91 11.76 -5.87
CA ARG A 184 21.53 12.03 -5.44
C ARG A 184 20.95 13.24 -6.16
N SER A 185 19.66 13.15 -6.50
CA SER A 185 18.89 14.24 -7.13
C SER A 185 18.52 15.34 -6.13
N THR A 186 18.19 14.95 -4.90
CA THR A 186 17.95 15.87 -3.78
C THR A 186 19.14 15.79 -2.83
N LEU A 187 19.76 16.94 -2.54
CA LEU A 187 20.93 17.01 -1.66
C LEU A 187 20.62 17.59 -0.28
N TYR A 188 19.54 18.36 -0.19
CA TYR A 188 19.10 19.01 1.02
C TYR A 188 17.58 19.07 1.07
N TRP A 189 17.01 18.69 2.21
CA TRP A 189 15.59 18.85 2.51
C TRP A 189 15.43 19.13 4.00
N ASN A 190 14.78 20.24 4.33
CA ASN A 190 14.48 20.62 5.70
C ASN A 190 13.09 21.29 5.76
N PRO A 191 12.08 20.64 6.37
CA PRO A 191 10.72 21.14 6.42
C PRO A 191 10.50 22.19 7.52
N ASN A 192 11.49 22.37 8.40
CA ASN A 192 11.38 23.18 9.61
C ASN A 192 12.31 24.41 9.55
N LEU A 193 12.52 24.97 8.36
CA LEU A 193 13.25 26.24 8.22
C LEU A 193 12.38 27.39 8.74
N GLN A 194 12.92 28.12 9.72
CA GLN A 194 12.29 29.31 10.28
C GLN A 194 13.16 30.54 9.98
N THR A 195 12.50 31.64 9.66
CA THR A 195 13.16 32.95 9.55
C THR A 195 13.42 33.53 10.94
N ASP A 196 14.48 34.31 11.06
CA ASP A 196 14.73 35.13 12.23
C ASP A 196 13.77 36.34 12.30
N LEU A 197 13.88 37.15 13.36
CA LEU A 197 13.11 38.38 13.54
C LEU A 197 13.32 39.43 12.43
N SER A 198 14.34 39.26 11.59
CA SER A 198 14.63 40.12 10.44
C SER A 198 14.10 39.52 9.12
N GLY A 199 13.37 38.41 9.17
CA GLY A 199 12.84 37.71 8.00
C GLY A 199 13.89 36.92 7.22
N LYS A 200 15.06 36.63 7.80
CA LYS A 200 16.16 35.94 7.11
C LYS A 200 16.32 34.50 7.61
N CYS A 201 16.64 33.61 6.69
CA CYS A 201 16.96 32.21 7.00
C CYS A 201 18.23 31.82 6.25
N ASN A 202 19.14 31.12 6.91
CA ASN A 202 20.38 30.63 6.31
C ASN A 202 20.44 29.11 6.43
N PHE A 203 20.86 28.44 5.35
CA PHE A 203 21.12 27.01 5.32
C PHE A 203 22.35 26.72 4.46
N SER A 204 22.94 25.54 4.65
CA SER A 204 24.10 25.08 3.88
C SER A 204 23.94 23.62 3.51
N PHE A 205 24.52 23.23 2.38
CA PHE A 205 24.49 21.85 1.88
C PHE A 205 25.75 21.57 1.06
N TYR A 206 26.07 20.29 0.89
CA TYR A 206 27.17 19.84 0.05
C TYR A 206 26.67 19.56 -1.37
N SER A 207 27.49 19.86 -2.38
CA SER A 207 27.20 19.56 -3.78
C SER A 207 27.37 18.07 -4.09
N ALA A 208 26.66 17.58 -5.11
CA ALA A 208 26.91 16.26 -5.70
C ALA A 208 28.21 16.29 -6.52
N ASP A 209 28.75 15.12 -6.85
CA ASP A 209 29.97 15.01 -7.67
C ASP A 209 29.72 15.41 -9.14
N ARG A 210 28.46 15.46 -9.57
CA ARG A 210 28.09 15.83 -10.93
C ARG A 210 28.05 17.35 -11.09
N ILE A 211 28.79 17.87 -12.06
CA ILE A 211 28.67 19.24 -12.54
C ILE A 211 27.30 19.39 -13.20
N THR A 212 26.42 20.18 -12.59
CA THR A 212 25.06 20.44 -13.08
C THR A 212 24.54 21.76 -12.50
N THR A 213 23.46 22.26 -13.09
CA THR A 213 22.64 23.29 -12.48
C THR A 213 21.76 22.67 -11.39
N TYR A 214 21.81 23.24 -10.20
CA TYR A 214 20.98 22.86 -9.06
C TYR A 214 19.73 23.73 -9.03
N LYS A 215 18.61 23.13 -8.63
CA LYS A 215 17.35 23.85 -8.39
C LYS A 215 17.11 23.92 -6.90
N VAL A 216 16.93 25.14 -6.39
CA VAL A 216 16.50 25.40 -5.01
C VAL A 216 15.03 25.75 -5.07
N LEU A 217 14.21 24.98 -4.37
CA LEU A 217 12.78 25.21 -4.21
C LEU A 217 12.52 25.56 -2.74
N ILE A 218 11.86 26.68 -2.50
CA ILE A 218 11.42 27.11 -1.17
C ILE A 218 9.90 27.19 -1.20
N GLU A 219 9.27 26.46 -0.29
CA GLU A 219 7.82 26.49 -0.06
C GLU A 219 7.59 26.77 1.42
N GLY A 220 6.61 27.60 1.74
CA GLY A 220 6.31 27.94 3.11
C GLY A 220 5.01 28.73 3.27
N MET A 221 4.75 29.13 4.51
CA MET A 221 3.59 29.95 4.87
C MET A 221 4.02 31.00 5.89
N THR A 222 3.53 32.23 5.76
CA THR A 222 3.76 33.29 6.74
C THR A 222 2.88 33.08 7.98
N GLU A 223 3.13 33.87 9.04
CA GLU A 223 2.29 33.84 10.26
C GLU A 223 0.84 34.28 9.97
N GLU A 224 0.65 35.13 8.95
CA GLU A 224 -0.64 35.59 8.46
C GLU A 224 -1.34 34.58 7.53
N GLY A 225 -0.69 33.45 7.23
CA GLY A 225 -1.24 32.39 6.37
C GLY A 225 -1.00 32.58 4.88
N GLU A 226 -0.11 33.48 4.48
CA GLU A 226 0.22 33.71 3.07
C GLU A 226 1.21 32.65 2.57
N ILE A 227 0.98 32.10 1.37
CA ILE A 227 1.83 31.05 0.79
C ILE A 227 3.07 31.68 0.16
N VAL A 228 4.23 31.14 0.47
CA VAL A 228 5.51 31.49 -0.14
C VAL A 228 5.95 30.35 -1.07
N TYR A 229 6.30 30.69 -2.30
CA TYR A 229 6.83 29.76 -3.29
C TYR A 229 7.93 30.45 -4.11
N GLU A 230 9.14 29.89 -4.08
CA GLU A 230 10.27 30.44 -4.82
C GLU A 230 11.14 29.34 -5.43
N ILE A 231 11.54 29.53 -6.69
CA ILE A 231 12.52 28.69 -7.37
C ILE A 231 13.74 29.53 -7.72
N ARG A 232 14.93 29.00 -7.41
CA ARG A 232 16.23 29.55 -7.85
C ARG A 232 17.08 28.48 -8.49
N GLU A 233 17.94 28.89 -9.41
CA GLU A 233 18.93 28.02 -10.06
C GLU A 233 20.34 28.42 -9.63
N LEU A 234 21.16 27.43 -9.30
CA LEU A 234 22.56 27.61 -8.92
C LEU A 234 23.43 26.78 -9.85
N VAL A 235 24.28 27.46 -10.63
CA VAL A 235 25.25 26.79 -11.52
C VAL A 235 26.54 26.57 -10.75
N ILE A 236 26.88 25.31 -10.49
CA ILE A 236 28.20 24.93 -9.95
C ILE A 236 29.10 24.65 -11.14
N LYS A 237 30.23 25.37 -11.21
CA LYS A 237 31.26 25.23 -12.25
C LYS A 237 32.45 24.46 -11.73
#